data_AF-A0A1S3QV34-F1
#
_entry.id   AF-A0A1S3QV34-F1
#
_cell.length_a   1.000
_cell.length_b   1.000
_cell.length_c   1.000
_cell.angle_alpha   90.00
_cell.angle_beta   90.00
_cell.angle_gamma   90.00
#
_symmetry.space_group_name_H-M   'P 1'
#
loop_
_entity.id
_entity.type
_entity.pdbx_description
1 polymer ?
#
loop_
_entity_poly.entity_id
_entity_poly.type
_entity_poly.pdbx_seq_one_letter_code
_entity_poly.pdbx_strand_id
1 'polypeptide(L)'
;MKRRLQQDKVQINELLQHSAKKKLELVGIQEVVVYDQSSSDPLTFLSEAFLTVLLAKLEKSFPSVHLLSGGFTEFSQLFPGLCEGKALLATSCLVPTCLSQPCLPLNTSGPTRILPHLYLGCQRDVLNKEVMQRNEIAYVLNASNTCPKPDYIPESHFLRVPVNDSFCEKILPWFDRSVEFIEKAKASNACVLVHCLAGISRSATIAIAYIMTRMDMSLDEAYR
;
A
#
# COMPACT_ATOMS: atom_id res chain seq x y z
N MET A 1 2.42 4.24 8.73
CA MET A 1 2.17 3.59 10.04
C MET A 1 2.92 4.26 11.20
N LYS A 2 4.26 4.37 11.14
CA LYS A 2 5.13 5.02 12.17
C LYS A 2 4.50 6.22 12.89
N ARG A 3 4.15 7.29 12.16
CA ARG A 3 3.59 8.54 12.72
C ARG A 3 2.30 8.33 13.52
N ARG A 4 1.46 7.37 13.13
CA ARG A 4 0.19 7.07 13.83
C ARG A 4 0.44 6.33 15.14
N LEU A 5 1.40 5.40 15.18
CA LEU A 5 1.86 4.78 16.43
C LEU A 5 2.49 5.81 17.37
N GLN A 6 3.33 6.72 16.84
CA GLN A 6 3.92 7.80 17.64
C GLN A 6 2.86 8.72 18.25
N GLN A 7 1.76 8.97 17.52
CA GLN A 7 0.65 9.82 17.96
C GLN A 7 -0.46 9.06 18.71
N ASP A 8 -0.27 7.78 19.01
CA ASP A 8 -1.28 6.91 19.66
C ASP A 8 -2.65 6.88 18.94
N LYS A 9 -2.65 7.16 17.63
CA LYS A 9 -3.83 7.06 16.76
C LYS A 9 -4.12 5.63 16.28
N VAL A 10 -3.22 4.69 16.60
CA VAL A 10 -3.40 3.25 16.46
C VAL A 10 -2.66 2.62 17.64
N GLN A 11 -3.32 1.73 18.38
CA GLN A 11 -2.69 1.00 19.48
C GLN A 11 -1.87 -0.18 18.95
N ILE A 12 -0.83 -0.60 19.67
CA ILE A 12 0.01 -1.72 19.23
C ILE A 12 -0.78 -3.04 19.15
N ASN A 13 -1.70 -3.27 20.09
CA ASN A 13 -2.57 -4.44 20.09
C ASN A 13 -3.51 -4.45 18.88
N GLU A 14 -4.02 -3.28 18.46
CA GLU A 14 -4.82 -3.15 17.24
C GLU A 14 -3.98 -3.47 16.01
N LEU A 15 -2.76 -2.92 15.93
CA LEU A 15 -1.84 -3.21 14.82
C LEU A 15 -1.55 -4.71 14.70
N LEU A 16 -1.25 -5.38 15.82
CA LEU A 16 -0.98 -6.83 15.85
C LEU A 16 -2.22 -7.62 15.42
N GLN A 17 -3.38 -7.31 15.99
CA GLN A 17 -4.64 -7.98 15.69
C GLN A 17 -5.05 -7.83 14.22
N HIS A 18 -4.79 -6.68 13.61
CA HIS A 18 -5.06 -6.45 12.18
C HIS A 18 -4.07 -7.15 11.26
N SER A 19 -2.82 -7.34 11.69
CA SER A 19 -1.77 -7.95 10.87
C SER A 19 -1.77 -9.48 10.97
N ALA A 20 -2.40 -10.05 12.00
CA ALA A 20 -2.42 -11.47 12.23
C ALA A 20 -3.39 -12.21 11.28
N LYS A 21 -2.94 -13.35 10.75
CA LYS A 21 -3.78 -14.25 9.92
C LYS A 21 -4.94 -14.88 10.71
N LYS A 22 -4.85 -14.89 12.04
CA LYS A 22 -5.83 -15.45 12.97
C LYS A 22 -5.99 -14.49 14.14
N LYS A 23 -7.12 -14.60 14.85
CA LYS A 23 -7.36 -13.80 16.05
C LYS A 23 -6.28 -14.10 17.10
N LEU A 24 -5.62 -13.06 17.61
CA LEU A 24 -4.63 -13.18 18.67
C LEU A 24 -5.34 -13.11 20.02
N GLU A 25 -5.19 -14.15 20.83
CA GLU A 25 -5.60 -14.11 22.23
C GLU A 25 -4.43 -13.64 23.06
N LEU A 26 -4.36 -12.31 23.27
CA LEU A 26 -3.27 -11.69 24.00
C LEU A 26 -3.45 -11.80 25.53
N VAL A 27 -3.74 -13.01 26.04
CA VAL A 27 -4.01 -13.27 27.46
C VAL A 27 -2.82 -14.00 28.08
N GLY A 28 -2.25 -13.44 29.14
CA GLY A 28 -1.09 -14.02 29.85
C GLY A 28 0.26 -13.44 29.43
N ILE A 29 1.34 -14.02 29.95
CA ILE A 29 2.72 -13.62 29.64
C ILE A 29 3.05 -14.14 28.25
N GLN A 30 3.39 -13.23 27.34
CA GLN A 30 3.80 -13.55 25.98
C GLN A 30 5.22 -13.06 25.74
N GLU A 31 6.00 -13.88 25.03
CA GLU A 31 7.30 -13.50 24.51
C GLU A 31 7.12 -12.95 23.10
N VAL A 32 7.59 -11.74 22.86
CA VAL A 32 7.51 -11.09 21.55
C VAL A 32 8.90 -11.05 20.94
N VAL A 33 9.09 -11.74 19.81
CA VAL A 33 10.30 -11.63 19.00
C VAL A 33 10.03 -10.71 17.81
N VAL A 34 10.74 -9.60 17.76
CA VAL A 34 10.74 -8.66 16.64
C VAL A 34 11.94 -8.98 15.76
N TYR A 35 11.74 -9.04 14.46
CA TYR A 35 12.83 -9.19 13.50
C TYR A 35 12.51 -8.36 12.26
N ASP A 36 13.56 -7.95 11.55
CA ASP A 36 13.48 -7.34 10.23
C ASP A 36 14.36 -8.14 9.25
N GLN A 37 14.85 -7.51 8.19
CA GLN A 37 15.68 -8.23 7.23
C GLN A 37 17.09 -8.53 7.73
N SER A 38 17.76 -7.58 8.40
CA SER A 38 19.21 -7.67 8.66
C SER A 38 19.72 -6.80 9.82
N SER A 39 18.85 -6.29 10.68
CA SER A 39 19.25 -5.42 11.79
C SER A 39 19.97 -6.21 12.88
N SER A 40 21.16 -5.76 13.24
CA SER A 40 22.03 -6.44 14.21
C SER A 40 22.01 -5.83 15.62
N ASP A 41 21.73 -4.54 15.78
CA ASP A 41 21.81 -3.85 17.08
C ASP A 41 20.76 -2.71 17.23
N PRO A 42 19.93 -2.71 18.30
CA PRO A 42 19.01 -1.61 18.61
C PRO A 42 19.64 -0.21 18.71
N LEU A 43 20.95 -0.11 19.00
CA LEU A 43 21.64 1.16 19.26
C LEU A 43 22.17 1.86 18.01
N THR A 44 22.22 1.16 16.87
CA THR A 44 22.68 1.77 15.60
C THR A 44 21.57 2.54 14.87
N PHE A 45 20.34 2.51 15.38
CA PHE A 45 19.22 3.24 14.79
C PHE A 45 19.17 4.68 15.31
N LEU A 46 19.14 5.63 14.37
CA LEU A 46 18.63 6.97 14.66
C LEU A 46 17.24 6.82 15.29
N SER A 47 16.92 7.60 16.32
CA SER A 47 15.63 7.64 17.07
C SER A 47 14.37 7.74 16.18
N GLU A 48 14.54 7.93 14.88
CA GLU A 48 13.51 8.06 13.85
C GLU A 48 13.26 6.76 13.06
N ALA A 49 13.88 5.61 13.36
CA ALA A 49 13.53 4.36 12.69
C ALA A 49 12.16 3.84 13.15
N PHE A 50 11.39 3.23 12.23
CA PHE A 50 10.10 2.60 12.58
C PHE A 50 10.29 1.50 13.64
N LEU A 51 11.40 0.75 13.57
CA LEU A 51 11.75 -0.31 14.50
C LEU A 51 11.84 0.21 15.95
N THR A 52 12.49 1.36 16.16
CA THR A 52 12.60 1.99 17.49
C THR A 52 11.23 2.37 18.06
N VAL A 53 10.36 2.96 17.22
CA VAL A 53 8.98 3.30 17.63
C VAL A 53 8.19 2.03 17.96
N LEU A 54 8.34 0.98 17.16
CA LEU A 54 7.64 -0.28 17.33
C LEU A 54 8.05 -0.97 18.64
N LEU A 55 9.35 -1.12 18.87
CA LEU A 55 9.91 -1.70 20.10
C LEU A 55 9.43 -0.95 21.34
N ALA A 56 9.53 0.38 21.35
CA ALA A 56 9.08 1.20 22.47
C ALA A 56 7.57 1.09 22.77
N LYS A 57 6.74 0.72 21.78
CA LYS A 57 5.31 0.48 22.00
C LYS A 57 5.04 -0.95 22.46
N LEU A 58 5.80 -1.93 21.96
CA LEU A 58 5.71 -3.32 22.37
C LEU A 58 6.16 -3.49 23.83
N GLU A 59 7.29 -2.88 24.24
CA GLU A 59 7.80 -2.95 25.62
C GLU A 59 6.84 -2.38 26.66
N LYS A 60 5.94 -1.47 26.25
CA LYS A 60 4.87 -0.95 27.11
C LYS A 60 3.69 -1.90 27.28
N SER A 61 3.52 -2.83 26.34
CA SER A 61 2.34 -3.71 26.26
C SER A 61 2.65 -5.17 26.59
N PHE A 62 3.93 -5.56 26.51
CA PHE A 62 4.40 -6.93 26.72
C PHE A 62 5.59 -6.94 27.68
N PRO A 63 5.64 -7.91 28.61
CA PRO A 63 6.69 -8.00 29.61
C PRO A 63 8.03 -8.54 29.04
N SER A 64 7.99 -9.24 27.90
CA SER A 64 9.15 -9.82 27.23
C SER A 64 9.12 -9.44 25.75
N VAL A 65 10.09 -8.64 25.33
CA VAL A 65 10.28 -8.21 23.94
C VAL A 65 11.76 -8.35 23.59
N HIS A 66 12.04 -9.05 22.50
CA HIS A 66 13.39 -9.35 22.04
C HIS A 66 13.53 -8.96 20.56
N LEU A 67 14.68 -8.37 20.20
CA LEU A 67 15.05 -8.16 18.80
C LEU A 67 15.95 -9.29 18.34
N LEU A 68 15.63 -9.91 17.20
CA LEU A 68 16.46 -10.91 16.56
C LEU A 68 17.64 -10.23 15.87
N SER A 69 18.84 -10.35 16.45
CA SER A 69 20.07 -9.85 15.85
C SER A 69 20.34 -10.54 14.52
N GLY A 70 20.69 -9.77 13.50
CA GLY A 70 20.92 -10.25 12.13
C GLY A 70 19.65 -10.43 11.29
N GLY A 71 18.49 -10.19 11.90
CA GLY A 71 17.18 -10.31 11.27
C GLY A 71 16.92 -11.70 10.64
N PHE A 72 16.03 -11.71 9.66
CA PHE A 72 15.70 -12.94 8.92
C PHE A 72 16.86 -13.47 8.08
N THR A 73 17.75 -12.59 7.59
CA THR A 73 18.88 -12.99 6.74
C THR A 73 19.82 -13.95 7.49
N GLU A 74 20.26 -13.55 8.68
CA GLU A 74 21.16 -14.40 9.48
C GLU A 74 20.43 -15.64 10.03
N PHE A 75 19.18 -15.46 10.49
CA PHE A 75 18.37 -16.58 10.99
C PHE A 75 18.16 -17.67 9.93
N SER A 76 17.83 -17.29 8.69
CA SER A 76 17.59 -18.26 7.61
C SER A 76 18.86 -18.97 7.15
N GLN A 77 20.04 -18.33 7.28
CA GLN A 77 21.33 -18.96 7.02
C GLN A 77 21.67 -20.01 8.09
N LEU A 78 21.42 -19.69 9.36
CA LEU A 78 21.73 -20.58 10.49
C LEU A 78 20.69 -21.70 10.67
N PHE A 79 19.42 -21.42 10.38
CA PHE A 79 18.29 -22.31 10.63
C PHE A 79 17.37 -22.50 9.40
N PRO A 80 17.91 -22.91 8.24
CA PRO A 80 17.14 -22.99 7.00
C PRO A 80 15.94 -23.95 7.09
N GLY A 81 16.03 -25.00 7.92
CA GLY A 81 14.95 -25.97 8.14
C GLY A 81 13.77 -25.44 8.96
N LEU A 82 13.88 -24.25 9.57
CA LEU A 82 12.82 -23.61 10.35
C LEU A 82 12.12 -22.47 9.58
N CYS A 83 12.51 -22.21 8.34
CA CYS A 83 11.90 -21.19 7.51
C CYS A 83 10.80 -21.80 6.62
N GLU A 84 9.61 -21.20 6.62
CA GLU A 84 8.54 -21.55 5.69
C GLU A 84 8.71 -20.78 4.38
N GLY A 85 8.72 -21.49 3.25
CA GLY A 85 8.94 -20.95 1.90
C GLY A 85 10.02 -21.76 1.19
N LYS A 86 9.78 -22.15 -0.07
CA LYS A 86 10.71 -23.01 -0.83
C LYS A 86 12.11 -22.42 -0.82
N ALA A 87 13.02 -23.08 -0.11
CA ALA A 87 14.45 -22.95 -0.30
C ALA A 87 14.79 -23.29 -1.75
N LEU A 88 15.02 -22.28 -2.58
CA LEU A 88 15.80 -22.42 -3.79
C LEU A 88 17.04 -21.52 -3.61
N LEU A 89 18.08 -22.18 -3.11
CA LEU A 89 19.47 -22.04 -3.54
C LEU A 89 19.84 -20.66 -4.13
N ALA A 90 20.57 -19.88 -3.33
CA ALA A 90 21.70 -19.10 -3.79
C ALA A 90 21.51 -18.34 -5.12
N THR A 91 20.67 -17.29 -5.14
CA THR A 91 20.94 -16.05 -5.90
C THR A 91 19.88 -15.00 -5.53
N SER A 92 20.31 -13.94 -4.83
CA SER A 92 19.59 -12.67 -4.63
C SER A 92 18.08 -12.76 -4.38
N CYS A 93 17.65 -13.36 -3.28
CA CYS A 93 16.25 -13.26 -2.85
C CYS A 93 16.10 -12.04 -1.94
N LEU A 94 15.84 -10.88 -2.56
CA LEU A 94 15.21 -9.76 -1.87
C LEU A 94 13.87 -10.27 -1.32
N VAL A 95 13.80 -10.53 -0.02
CA VAL A 95 12.51 -10.57 0.67
C VAL A 95 11.85 -9.21 0.41
N PRO A 96 10.53 -9.14 0.15
CA PRO A 96 9.86 -7.86 -0.07
C PRO A 96 9.96 -7.04 1.20
N THR A 97 11.03 -6.24 1.30
CA THR A 97 11.02 -5.09 2.17
C THR A 97 9.81 -4.30 1.71
N CYS A 98 8.96 -3.90 2.65
CA CYS A 98 7.96 -2.87 2.40
C CYS A 98 8.71 -1.57 2.13
N LEU A 99 9.40 -1.49 0.99
CA LEU A 99 9.98 -0.31 0.42
C LEU A 99 8.80 0.50 -0.11
N SER A 100 8.05 1.09 0.81
CA SER A 100 7.58 2.44 0.56
C SER A 100 8.83 3.30 0.46
N GLN A 101 9.53 3.24 -0.68
CA GLN A 101 10.52 4.26 -0.99
C GLN A 101 9.76 5.59 -0.86
N PRO A 102 10.29 6.56 -0.09
CA PRO A 102 9.70 7.87 -0.08
C PRO A 102 9.66 8.35 -1.52
N CYS A 103 8.47 8.56 -2.05
CA CYS A 103 8.28 9.14 -3.37
C CYS A 103 9.06 10.45 -3.34
N LEU A 104 10.19 10.53 -4.07
CA LEU A 104 10.84 11.81 -4.32
C LEU A 104 9.74 12.75 -4.86
N PRO A 105 9.66 14.00 -4.41
CA PRO A 105 8.71 14.95 -4.96
C PRO A 105 9.05 15.16 -6.43
N LEU A 106 8.43 14.35 -7.27
CA LEU A 106 8.42 14.55 -8.71
C LEU A 106 7.53 15.77 -8.93
N ASN A 107 8.14 16.86 -9.40
CA ASN A 107 7.44 18.03 -9.91
C ASN A 107 6.73 17.68 -11.23
N THR A 108 5.87 16.65 -11.23
CA THR A 108 5.08 16.27 -12.39
C THR A 108 3.84 17.15 -12.43
N SER A 109 3.73 17.95 -13.49
CA SER A 109 2.56 18.75 -13.79
C SER A 109 1.44 17.85 -14.36
N GLY A 110 0.69 17.20 -13.48
CA GLY A 110 -0.51 16.44 -13.83
C GLY A 110 -0.47 14.95 -13.42
N PRO A 111 -1.44 14.15 -13.90
CA PRO A 111 -1.57 12.75 -13.53
C PRO A 111 -0.45 11.91 -14.16
N THR A 112 -0.09 10.81 -13.50
CA THR A 112 0.94 9.88 -13.97
C THR A 112 0.31 8.84 -14.90
N ARG A 113 0.89 8.64 -16.08
CA ARG A 113 0.46 7.58 -17.00
C ARG A 113 1.03 6.23 -16.54
N ILE A 114 0.16 5.28 -16.19
CA ILE A 114 0.53 3.93 -15.76
C ILE A 114 0.54 2.97 -16.95
N LEU A 115 -0.48 3.05 -17.80
CA LEU A 115 -0.58 2.33 -19.09
C LEU A 115 -1.06 3.31 -20.17
N PRO A 116 -1.00 2.95 -21.46
CA PRO A 116 -1.48 3.82 -22.55
C PRO A 116 -2.88 4.41 -22.32
N HIS A 117 -3.80 3.63 -21.72
CA HIS A 117 -5.19 4.01 -21.45
C HIS A 117 -5.49 4.28 -19.96
N LEU A 118 -4.50 4.24 -19.07
CA LEU A 118 -4.71 4.34 -17.62
C LEU A 118 -3.78 5.37 -16.98
N TYR A 119 -4.39 6.34 -16.31
CA TYR A 119 -3.72 7.38 -15.55
C TYR A 119 -4.07 7.29 -14.06
N LEU A 120 -3.10 7.62 -13.21
CA LEU A 120 -3.23 7.74 -11.76
C LEU A 120 -3.03 9.20 -11.35
N GLY A 121 -3.93 9.74 -10.53
CA GLY A 121 -3.79 11.13 -10.09
C GLY A 121 -4.58 11.49 -8.84
N CYS A 122 -4.70 12.80 -8.63
CA CYS A 122 -5.37 13.42 -7.49
C CYS A 122 -6.57 14.27 -7.92
N GLN A 123 -7.30 14.84 -6.95
CA GLN A 123 -8.46 15.70 -7.26
C GLN A 123 -8.07 16.93 -8.10
N ARG A 124 -6.87 17.49 -7.91
CA ARG A 124 -6.43 18.65 -8.68
C ARG A 124 -6.32 18.33 -10.17
N ASP A 125 -5.90 17.11 -10.51
CA ASP A 125 -5.73 16.69 -11.90
C ASP A 125 -7.07 16.59 -12.61
N VAL A 126 -8.08 15.99 -11.96
CA VAL A 126 -9.44 15.87 -12.53
C VAL A 126 -10.18 17.21 -12.60
N LEU A 127 -9.77 18.22 -11.85
CA LEU A 127 -10.34 19.57 -11.97
C LEU A 127 -9.68 20.40 -13.08
N ASN A 128 -8.51 19.98 -13.57
CA ASN A 128 -7.81 20.65 -14.66
C ASN A 128 -8.27 20.11 -16.02
N LYS A 129 -9.24 20.78 -16.64
CA LYS A 129 -9.83 20.39 -17.92
C LYS A 129 -8.80 20.31 -19.06
N GLU A 130 -7.81 21.19 -19.08
CA GLU A 130 -6.76 21.18 -20.11
C GLU A 130 -5.88 19.95 -20.01
N VAL A 131 -5.51 19.56 -18.79
CA VAL A 131 -4.73 18.33 -18.54
C VAL A 131 -5.52 17.09 -18.92
N MET A 132 -6.83 17.06 -18.61
CA MET A 132 -7.71 15.96 -19.00
C MET A 132 -7.82 15.83 -20.52
N GLN A 133 -8.01 16.95 -21.24
CA GLN A 133 -8.08 16.96 -22.70
C GLN A 133 -6.75 16.58 -23.35
N ARG A 134 -5.63 17.13 -22.87
CA ARG A 134 -4.29 16.86 -23.40
C ARG A 134 -3.90 15.39 -23.29
N ASN A 135 -4.39 14.69 -22.28
CA ASN A 135 -4.16 13.26 -22.07
C ASN A 135 -5.29 12.36 -22.59
N GLU A 136 -6.26 12.95 -23.31
CA GLU A 136 -7.41 12.23 -23.90
C GLU A 136 -8.23 11.44 -22.86
N ILE A 137 -8.26 11.94 -21.62
CA ILE A 137 -8.97 11.32 -20.50
C ILE A 137 -10.46 11.64 -20.65
N ALA A 138 -11.24 10.62 -20.99
CA ALA A 138 -12.69 10.71 -21.15
C ALA A 138 -13.47 9.98 -20.04
N TYR A 139 -12.79 9.16 -19.24
CA TYR A 139 -13.37 8.39 -18.14
C TYR A 139 -12.72 8.73 -16.81
N VAL A 140 -13.51 8.72 -15.73
CA VAL A 140 -13.04 9.04 -14.38
C VAL A 140 -13.53 8.01 -13.39
N LEU A 141 -12.58 7.39 -12.67
CA LEU A 141 -12.85 6.57 -11.50
C LEU A 141 -12.41 7.34 -10.25
N ASN A 142 -13.38 7.73 -9.42
CA ASN A 142 -13.17 8.53 -8.22
C ASN A 142 -13.27 7.66 -6.95
N ALA A 143 -12.11 7.35 -6.38
CA ALA A 143 -11.96 6.58 -5.15
C ALA A 143 -12.02 7.49 -3.91
N SER A 144 -13.16 8.14 -3.69
CA SER A 144 -13.40 8.97 -2.52
C SER A 144 -14.89 9.18 -2.23
N ASN A 145 -15.19 9.63 -1.03
CA ASN A 145 -16.52 10.12 -0.64
C ASN A 145 -16.72 11.61 -0.95
N THR A 146 -15.64 12.40 -1.00
CA THR A 146 -15.71 13.86 -0.92
C THR A 146 -15.33 14.59 -2.20
N CYS A 147 -14.51 13.99 -3.08
CA CYS A 147 -14.10 14.67 -4.30
C CYS A 147 -15.30 14.75 -5.25
N PRO A 148 -15.62 15.92 -5.83
CA PRO A 148 -16.78 16.07 -6.72
C PRO A 148 -16.56 15.32 -8.06
N LYS A 149 -17.65 15.00 -8.75
CA LYS A 149 -17.59 14.61 -10.17
C LYS A 149 -17.38 15.90 -10.99
N PRO A 150 -16.44 15.93 -11.95
CA PRO A 150 -16.34 17.07 -12.87
C PRO A 150 -17.59 17.17 -13.77
N ASP A 151 -18.02 18.40 -14.05
CA ASP A 151 -19.26 18.65 -14.81
C ASP A 151 -19.18 18.18 -16.26
N TYR A 152 -17.98 18.22 -16.84
CA TYR A 152 -17.72 17.87 -18.24
C TYR A 152 -17.55 16.36 -18.50
N ILE A 153 -17.61 15.52 -17.46
CA ILE A 153 -17.61 14.06 -17.60
C ILE A 153 -19.05 13.54 -17.49
N PRO A 154 -19.56 12.81 -18.50
CA PRO A 154 -20.90 12.25 -18.45
C PRO A 154 -20.99 11.13 -17.41
N GLU A 155 -22.18 10.92 -16.85
CA GLU A 155 -22.40 9.89 -15.81
C GLU A 155 -22.02 8.48 -16.30
N SER A 156 -22.22 8.20 -17.60
CA SER A 156 -21.85 6.93 -18.23
C SER A 156 -20.35 6.65 -18.24
N HIS A 157 -19.51 7.68 -18.10
CA HIS A 157 -18.05 7.62 -18.06
C HIS A 157 -17.49 7.94 -16.66
N PHE A 158 -18.35 7.91 -15.64
CA PHE A 158 -17.96 8.16 -14.26
C PHE A 158 -18.26 6.94 -13.39
N LEU A 159 -17.31 6.60 -12.53
CA LEU A 159 -17.51 5.62 -11.48
C LEU A 159 -17.02 6.19 -10.15
N ARG A 160 -17.90 6.23 -9.14
CA ARG A 160 -17.49 6.48 -7.77
C ARG A 160 -17.25 5.16 -7.03
N VAL A 161 -16.11 5.09 -6.36
CA VAL A 161 -15.77 4.10 -5.34
C VAL A 161 -15.76 4.83 -3.99
N PRO A 162 -16.87 4.81 -3.23
CA PRO A 162 -17.09 5.64 -2.04
C PRO A 162 -16.33 5.10 -0.82
N VAL A 163 -15.00 5.26 -0.81
CA VAL A 163 -14.11 4.71 0.22
C VAL A 163 -13.30 5.79 0.93
N ASN A 164 -13.15 5.64 2.25
CA ASN A 164 -12.28 6.46 3.08
C ASN A 164 -10.84 5.95 3.06
N ASP A 165 -9.89 6.84 3.34
CA ASP A 165 -8.48 6.47 3.48
C ASP A 165 -8.22 6.01 4.93
N SER A 166 -8.69 4.81 5.26
CA SER A 166 -8.67 4.27 6.62
C SER A 166 -8.39 2.77 6.60
N PHE A 167 -7.76 2.27 7.65
CA PHE A 167 -7.48 0.84 7.82
C PHE A 167 -8.75 0.00 8.00
N CYS A 168 -9.83 0.59 8.51
CA CYS A 168 -11.10 -0.11 8.69
C CYS A 168 -11.94 -0.15 7.40
N GLU A 169 -11.54 0.58 6.35
CA GLU A 169 -12.28 0.67 5.11
C GLU A 169 -12.05 -0.57 4.24
N LYS A 170 -13.12 -1.11 3.65
CA LYS A 170 -13.04 -2.29 2.77
C LYS A 170 -13.07 -1.85 1.32
N ILE A 171 -11.89 -1.74 0.70
CA ILE A 171 -11.78 -1.41 -0.73
C ILE A 171 -11.88 -2.65 -1.64
N LEU A 172 -11.54 -3.84 -1.13
CA LEU A 172 -11.54 -5.10 -1.89
C LEU A 172 -12.85 -5.37 -2.67
N PRO A 173 -14.05 -5.17 -2.10
CA PRO A 173 -15.31 -5.43 -2.83
C PRO A 173 -15.52 -4.55 -4.08
N TRP A 174 -14.71 -3.51 -4.26
CA TRP A 174 -14.80 -2.60 -5.40
C TRP A 174 -13.86 -2.95 -6.56
N PHE A 175 -12.97 -3.93 -6.39
CA PHE A 175 -11.94 -4.23 -7.38
C PHE A 175 -12.53 -4.71 -8.71
N ASP A 176 -13.40 -5.73 -8.70
CA ASP A 176 -13.98 -6.27 -9.94
C ASP A 176 -14.69 -5.19 -10.76
N ARG A 177 -15.55 -4.40 -10.09
CA ARG A 177 -16.26 -3.28 -10.72
C ARG A 177 -15.31 -2.20 -11.24
N SER A 178 -14.21 -1.93 -10.54
CA SER A 178 -13.19 -0.97 -10.98
C SER A 178 -12.44 -1.48 -12.21
N VAL A 179 -12.09 -2.76 -12.24
CA VAL A 179 -11.43 -3.41 -13.37
C VAL A 179 -12.33 -3.40 -14.60
N GLU A 180 -13.59 -3.80 -14.46
CA GLU A 180 -14.57 -3.77 -15.55
C GLU A 180 -14.75 -2.36 -16.13
N PHE A 181 -14.81 -1.35 -15.27
CA PHE A 181 -14.93 0.05 -15.70
C PHE A 181 -13.72 0.51 -16.52
N ILE A 182 -12.50 0.18 -16.07
CA ILE A 182 -11.27 0.52 -16.80
C ILE A 182 -11.23 -0.21 -18.15
N GLU A 183 -11.63 -1.48 -18.19
CA GLU A 183 -11.68 -2.27 -19.42
C GLU A 183 -12.73 -1.78 -20.42
N LYS A 184 -13.89 -1.33 -19.92
CA LYS A 184 -14.92 -0.72 -20.77
C LYS A 184 -14.37 0.53 -21.48
N ALA A 185 -13.65 1.39 -20.77
CA ALA A 185 -13.06 2.58 -21.36
C ALA A 185 -11.96 2.22 -22.37
N LYS A 186 -11.10 1.24 -22.04
CA LYS A 186 -10.09 0.70 -22.94
C LYS A 186 -10.69 0.15 -24.23
N ALA A 187 -11.77 -0.64 -24.13
CA ALA A 187 -12.48 -1.19 -25.30
C ALA A 187 -13.13 -0.09 -26.16
N SER A 188 -13.41 1.07 -25.56
CA SER A 188 -13.90 2.27 -26.27
C SER A 188 -12.76 3.15 -26.80
N ASN A 189 -11.52 2.67 -26.76
CA ASN A 189 -10.30 3.40 -27.14
C ASN A 189 -10.15 4.75 -26.42
N ALA A 190 -10.53 4.80 -25.14
CA ALA A 190 -10.51 5.99 -24.30
C ALA A 190 -9.58 5.82 -23.08
N CYS A 191 -9.04 6.93 -22.58
CA CYS A 191 -8.22 6.95 -21.37
C CYS A 191 -9.07 7.15 -20.10
N VAL A 192 -8.66 6.48 -19.02
CA VAL A 192 -9.26 6.57 -17.68
C VAL A 192 -8.29 7.26 -16.74
N LEU A 193 -8.80 8.21 -15.94
CA LEU A 193 -8.12 8.68 -14.74
C LEU A 193 -8.72 8.03 -13.50
N VAL A 194 -7.91 7.22 -12.82
CA VAL A 194 -8.19 6.72 -11.47
C VAL A 194 -7.61 7.73 -10.48
N HIS A 195 -8.47 8.38 -9.70
CA HIS A 195 -8.02 9.37 -8.73
C HIS A 195 -8.68 9.22 -7.37
N CYS A 196 -8.03 9.79 -6.37
CA CYS A 196 -8.63 10.06 -5.07
C CYS A 196 -8.31 11.51 -4.68
N LEU A 197 -8.36 11.85 -3.40
CA LEU A 197 -8.02 13.20 -2.94
C LEU A 197 -6.58 13.59 -3.29
N ALA A 198 -5.61 12.78 -2.85
CA ALA A 198 -4.18 13.09 -2.94
C ALA A 198 -3.41 12.27 -4.00
N GLY A 199 -4.01 11.20 -4.54
CA GLY A 199 -3.34 10.33 -5.50
C GLY A 199 -2.28 9.39 -4.91
N ILE A 200 -2.38 9.07 -3.61
CA ILE A 200 -1.33 8.33 -2.88
C ILE A 200 -1.78 6.93 -2.42
N SER A 201 -2.99 6.80 -1.87
CA SER A 201 -3.45 5.57 -1.20
C SER A 201 -4.55 4.88 -2.03
N ARG A 202 -5.82 5.22 -1.80
CA ARG A 202 -7.00 4.59 -2.44
C ARG A 202 -6.90 4.40 -3.96
N SER A 203 -6.54 5.45 -4.70
CA SER A 203 -6.45 5.38 -6.16
C SER A 203 -5.27 4.53 -6.63
N ALA A 204 -4.14 4.60 -5.92
CA ALA A 204 -2.99 3.73 -6.18
C ALA A 204 -3.34 2.27 -5.91
N THR A 205 -4.05 1.98 -4.80
CA THR A 205 -4.55 0.62 -4.51
C THR A 205 -5.41 0.06 -5.63
N ILE A 206 -6.32 0.86 -6.20
CA ILE A 206 -7.15 0.41 -7.33
C ILE A 206 -6.31 0.20 -8.59
N ALA A 207 -5.37 1.11 -8.88
CA ALA A 207 -4.47 0.96 -10.04
C ALA A 207 -3.62 -0.32 -9.93
N ILE A 208 -3.04 -0.60 -8.76
CA ILE A 208 -2.27 -1.81 -8.49
C ILE A 208 -3.16 -3.05 -8.65
N ALA A 209 -4.36 -3.05 -8.07
CA ALA A 209 -5.30 -4.17 -8.22
C ALA A 209 -5.64 -4.45 -9.70
N TYR A 210 -5.80 -3.39 -10.50
CA TYR A 210 -6.00 -3.51 -11.94
C TYR A 210 -4.79 -4.12 -12.65
N ILE A 211 -3.56 -3.65 -12.35
CA ILE A 211 -2.33 -4.20 -12.92
C ILE A 211 -2.18 -5.68 -12.59
N MET A 212 -2.32 -6.06 -11.31
CA MET A 212 -2.28 -7.45 -10.87
C MET A 212 -3.26 -8.32 -11.66
N THR A 213 -4.52 -7.86 -11.76
CA THR A 213 -5.60 -8.60 -12.44
C THR A 213 -5.37 -8.74 -13.94
N ARG A 214 -4.83 -7.70 -14.59
CA ARG A 214 -4.75 -7.65 -16.06
C ARG A 214 -3.41 -8.04 -16.65
N MET A 215 -2.37 -8.08 -15.84
CA MET A 215 -1.01 -8.39 -16.28
C MET A 215 -0.47 -9.65 -15.60
N ASP A 216 -1.29 -10.36 -14.82
CA ASP A 216 -0.90 -11.56 -14.05
C ASP A 216 0.35 -11.30 -13.18
N MET A 217 0.38 -10.12 -12.57
CA MET A 217 1.49 -9.67 -11.74
C MET A 217 1.19 -9.93 -10.27
N SER A 218 2.23 -10.32 -9.53
CA SER A 218 2.17 -10.31 -8.08
C SER A 218 2.03 -8.89 -7.53
N LEU A 219 1.60 -8.77 -6.26
CA LEU A 219 1.50 -7.48 -5.58
C LEU A 219 2.84 -6.72 -5.60
N ASP A 220 3.95 -7.43 -5.39
CA ASP A 220 5.28 -6.83 -5.33
C ASP A 220 5.71 -6.27 -6.70
N GLU A 221 5.46 -7.01 -7.78
CA GLU A 221 5.75 -6.54 -9.14
C GLU A 221 4.87 -5.35 -9.54
N ALA A 222 3.58 -5.39 -9.22
CA ALA A 222 2.64 -4.33 -9.57
C ALA A 222 2.85 -3.04 -8.74
N TYR A 223 3.48 -3.15 -7.56
CA TYR A 223 3.77 -2.00 -6.69
C TYR A 223 5.06 -1.27 -7.09
N ARG A 224 6.03 -1.97 -7.69
CA ARG A 224 7.32 -1.42 -8.11
C ARG A 224 7.23 -0.62 -9.40
#